data_AF-A0A4Z0P9V1-F1
#
_entry.id   AF-A0A4Z0P9V1-F1
#
_cell.length_a   1.000
_cell.length_b   1.000
_cell.length_c   1.000
_cell.angle_alpha   90.00
_cell.angle_beta   90.00
_cell.angle_gamma   90.00
#
_symmetry.space_group_name_H-M   'P 1'
#
loop_
_entity.id
_entity.type
_entity.pdbx_description
1 polymer ?
#
loop_
_entity_poly.entity_id
_entity_poly.type
_entity_poly.pdbx_seq_one_letter_code
_entity_poly.pdbx_strand_id
1 'polypeptide(L)'
;MRLSILLTAASCALLLGGSGCQRNVAVTTPTDAPQTGNVNGVSSTPAPTSANTIEPTPQPDATFDDRKRPQWLNDRIQHHLSEKKQNPPVQIMSYQYNGGLVYYEIMGCCDQYTTLYSSTGKVLCHPDGGLTGRGDGQCTDFAKARTEERLVWQDPR
;
A
#
# COMPACT_ATOMS: atom_id res chain seq x y z
N MET A 1 35.68 63.88 9.22
CA MET A 1 36.82 62.97 9.46
C MET A 1 36.50 61.64 8.79
N ARG A 2 37.20 61.37 7.67
CA ARG A 2 37.42 60.07 6.98
C ARG A 2 36.19 59.31 6.43
N LEU A 3 36.21 58.64 5.28
CA LEU A 3 37.01 58.65 4.04
C LEU A 3 36.26 57.67 3.12
N SER A 4 36.02 58.04 1.87
CA SER A 4 35.57 57.14 0.79
C SER A 4 36.63 56.07 0.49
N ILE A 5 36.28 54.96 -0.16
CA ILE A 5 36.88 54.45 -1.43
C ILE A 5 36.39 53.03 -1.75
N LEU A 6 36.17 52.85 -3.05
CA LEU A 6 35.68 51.74 -3.87
C LEU A 6 36.70 50.58 -4.08
N LEU A 7 36.30 49.65 -4.98
CA LEU A 7 37.08 48.67 -5.79
C LEU A 7 37.37 47.30 -5.14
N THR A 8 37.42 46.13 -5.82
CA THR A 8 36.87 45.51 -7.05
C THR A 8 37.52 44.11 -7.11
N ALA A 9 36.77 43.11 -7.61
CA ALA A 9 37.18 41.95 -8.42
C ALA A 9 38.36 41.03 -7.99
N ALA A 10 38.10 39.70 -7.96
CA ALA A 10 38.78 38.74 -8.85
C ALA A 10 38.22 37.31 -8.74
N SER A 11 38.05 36.72 -9.92
CA SER A 11 37.71 35.37 -10.37
C SER A 11 38.33 34.17 -9.63
N CYS A 12 37.65 33.02 -9.65
CA CYS A 12 38.15 31.79 -10.30
C CYS A 12 37.12 30.64 -10.25
N ALA A 13 36.93 29.99 -11.40
CA ALA A 13 36.06 28.84 -11.61
C ALA A 13 36.74 27.53 -11.19
N LEU A 14 35.98 26.59 -10.62
CA LEU A 14 36.31 25.16 -10.64
C LEU A 14 35.04 24.34 -10.89
N LEU A 15 34.99 23.76 -12.09
CA LEU A 15 34.15 22.65 -12.50
C LEU A 15 34.60 21.38 -11.78
N LEU A 16 33.67 20.59 -11.25
CA LEU A 16 33.83 19.14 -11.12
C LEU A 16 32.44 18.50 -11.21
N GLY A 17 32.25 17.76 -12.30
CA GLY A 17 31.01 17.10 -12.65
C GLY A 17 30.68 15.98 -11.68
N GLY A 18 29.46 16.02 -11.15
CA GLY A 18 28.81 14.85 -10.57
C GLY A 18 28.15 14.07 -11.70
N SER A 19 28.74 12.95 -12.06
CA SER A 19 28.20 11.96 -12.99
C SER A 19 26.89 11.38 -12.44
N GLY A 20 25.76 12.03 -12.74
CA GLY A 20 24.45 11.44 -12.52
C GLY A 20 24.25 10.29 -13.49
N CYS A 21 24.31 9.05 -13.00
CA CYS A 21 23.86 7.89 -13.75
C CYS A 21 22.33 7.94 -13.91
N GLN A 22 21.83 8.78 -14.81
CA GLN A 22 20.47 8.66 -15.31
C GLN A 22 20.44 7.45 -16.24
N ARG A 23 20.02 6.29 -15.71
CA ARG A 23 19.61 5.16 -16.55
C ARG A 23 18.33 5.59 -17.29
N ASN A 24 18.51 6.11 -18.49
CA ASN A 24 17.45 6.26 -19.47
C ASN A 24 16.90 4.86 -19.78
N VAL A 25 15.76 4.51 -19.18
CA VAL A 25 15.02 3.30 -19.57
C VAL A 25 14.26 3.65 -20.84
N ALA A 26 14.75 3.20 -21.99
CA ALA A 26 14.02 3.28 -23.24
C ALA A 26 12.80 2.35 -23.15
N VAL A 27 11.61 2.92 -22.98
CA VAL A 27 10.34 2.17 -23.09
C VAL A 27 10.04 2.00 -24.57
N THR A 28 10.57 0.93 -25.17
CA THR A 28 10.16 0.51 -26.51
C THR A 28 8.91 -0.37 -26.36
N THR A 29 7.74 0.24 -26.30
CA THR A 29 6.49 -0.51 -26.57
C THR A 29 6.53 -0.96 -28.04
N PRO A 30 6.52 -2.27 -28.34
CA PRO A 30 6.35 -2.74 -29.69
C PRO A 30 4.91 -2.42 -30.12
N THR A 31 4.73 -1.37 -30.92
CA THR A 31 3.47 -1.11 -31.62
C THR A 31 3.48 -1.95 -32.89
N ASP A 32 3.30 -3.27 -32.76
CA ASP A 32 2.95 -4.06 -33.94
C ASP A 32 1.50 -3.76 -34.31
N ALA A 33 1.28 -3.43 -35.59
CA ALA A 33 -0.05 -3.20 -36.13
C ALA A 33 -0.87 -4.49 -36.05
N PRO A 34 -2.17 -4.42 -35.70
CA PRO A 34 -3.02 -5.61 -35.63
C PRO A 34 -3.07 -6.26 -37.02
N GLN A 35 -2.60 -7.51 -37.11
CA GLN A 35 -2.67 -8.30 -38.33
C GLN A 35 -4.15 -8.62 -38.61
N THR A 36 -4.64 -8.21 -39.78
CA THR A 36 -5.96 -8.63 -40.28
C THR A 36 -5.93 -10.11 -40.64
N GLY A 37 -6.34 -10.96 -39.70
CA GLY A 37 -6.43 -12.41 -39.85
C GLY A 37 -7.86 -12.93 -39.73
N ASN A 38 -8.24 -13.82 -40.63
CA ASN A 38 -9.57 -14.42 -40.78
C ASN A 38 -9.86 -15.43 -39.64
N VAL A 39 -10.92 -15.22 -38.85
CA VAL A 39 -11.30 -16.06 -37.71
C VAL A 39 -12.21 -17.22 -38.12
N ASN A 40 -11.67 -18.23 -38.78
CA ASN A 40 -12.32 -19.52 -38.92
C ASN A 40 -11.32 -20.64 -38.65
N GLY A 41 -11.13 -20.95 -37.36
CA GLY A 41 -10.31 -22.05 -36.89
C GLY A 41 -10.20 -22.00 -35.38
N VAL A 42 -10.71 -23.04 -34.72
CA VAL A 42 -10.55 -23.25 -33.27
C VAL A 42 -9.09 -23.59 -33.02
N SER A 43 -8.24 -22.57 -32.95
CA SER A 43 -6.86 -22.71 -32.52
C SER A 43 -6.60 -21.58 -31.54
N SER A 44 -6.64 -21.96 -30.27
CA SER A 44 -6.32 -21.12 -29.11
C SER A 44 -5.01 -20.40 -29.35
N THR A 45 -5.07 -19.10 -29.65
CA THR A 45 -3.92 -18.20 -29.59
C THR A 45 -3.40 -18.22 -28.15
N PRO A 46 -2.17 -18.70 -27.88
CA PRO A 46 -1.62 -18.66 -26.54
C PRO A 46 -1.49 -17.20 -26.10
N ALA A 47 -1.84 -16.93 -24.84
CA ALA A 47 -1.62 -15.60 -24.26
C ALA A 47 -0.13 -15.23 -24.34
N PRO A 48 0.22 -13.96 -24.64
CA PRO A 48 1.61 -13.53 -24.67
C PRO A 48 2.22 -13.65 -23.27
N THR A 49 3.18 -14.57 -23.12
CA THR A 49 3.91 -14.77 -21.87
C THR A 49 4.92 -13.64 -21.70
N SER A 50 4.58 -12.61 -20.93
CA SER A 50 5.59 -11.67 -20.43
C SER A 50 6.52 -12.43 -19.48
N ALA A 51 7.83 -12.40 -19.74
CA ALA A 51 8.85 -12.96 -18.84
C ALA A 51 8.89 -12.28 -17.45
N ASN A 52 8.12 -11.20 -17.25
CA ASN A 52 8.01 -10.48 -15.98
C ASN A 52 6.71 -10.80 -15.21
N THR A 53 5.89 -11.75 -15.68
CA THR A 53 4.75 -12.22 -14.89
C THR A 53 5.31 -13.11 -13.77
N ILE A 54 5.69 -12.50 -12.65
CA ILE A 54 5.77 -13.21 -11.38
C ILE A 54 4.35 -13.73 -11.14
N GLU A 55 4.15 -15.03 -11.30
CA GLU A 55 2.96 -15.70 -10.77
C GLU A 55 2.82 -15.26 -9.31
N PRO A 56 1.70 -14.65 -8.90
CA PRO A 56 1.51 -14.23 -7.52
C PRO A 56 1.83 -15.43 -6.65
N THR A 57 2.92 -15.36 -5.88
CA THR A 57 3.24 -16.41 -4.94
C THR A 57 1.99 -16.58 -4.07
N PRO A 58 1.44 -17.81 -3.96
CA PRO A 58 0.29 -18.03 -3.10
C PRO A 58 0.62 -17.47 -1.72
N GLN A 59 -0.01 -16.35 -1.34
CA GLN A 59 0.13 -15.85 0.02
C GLN A 59 -0.41 -16.97 0.91
N PRO A 60 0.33 -17.42 1.93
CA PRO A 60 -0.22 -18.35 2.90
C PRO A 60 -1.52 -17.73 3.41
N ASP A 61 -2.62 -18.48 3.33
CA ASP A 61 -3.90 -18.02 3.87
C ASP A 61 -3.65 -17.61 5.32
N ALA A 62 -3.88 -16.34 5.63
CA ALA A 62 -3.63 -15.80 6.97
C ALA A 62 -4.35 -16.69 7.98
N THR A 63 -3.62 -17.25 8.94
CA THR A 63 -4.22 -18.21 9.87
C THR A 63 -5.35 -17.51 10.64
N PHE A 64 -6.50 -18.17 10.78
CA PHE A 64 -7.63 -17.59 11.49
C PHE A 64 -7.32 -17.38 12.97
N ASP A 65 -7.88 -16.32 13.55
CA ASP A 65 -7.83 -16.02 14.99
C ASP A 65 -8.95 -16.76 15.71
N ASP A 66 -8.61 -17.78 16.49
CA ASP A 66 -9.54 -18.62 17.25
C ASP A 66 -9.91 -18.04 18.62
N ARG A 67 -9.32 -16.90 19.01
CA ARG A 67 -9.63 -16.24 20.29
C ARG A 67 -11.07 -15.75 20.31
N LYS A 68 -11.70 -15.83 21.48
CA LYS A 68 -13.03 -15.25 21.69
C LYS A 68 -12.96 -13.74 21.47
N ARG A 69 -13.70 -13.24 20.47
CA ARG A 69 -13.75 -11.81 20.15
C ARG A 69 -14.42 -11.01 21.29
N PRO A 70 -13.86 -9.85 21.67
CA PRO A 70 -14.50 -8.96 22.62
C PRO A 70 -15.81 -8.39 22.05
N GLN A 71 -16.72 -7.98 22.93
CA GLN A 71 -18.05 -7.54 22.51
C GLN A 71 -18.00 -6.36 21.53
N TRP A 72 -17.18 -5.36 21.81
CA TRP A 72 -17.03 -4.18 20.94
C TRP A 72 -16.64 -4.55 19.50
N LEU A 73 -15.87 -5.63 19.32
CA LEU A 73 -15.43 -6.08 18.01
C LEU A 73 -16.56 -6.80 17.27
N ASN A 74 -17.39 -7.57 17.98
CA ASN A 74 -18.61 -8.12 17.40
C ASN A 74 -19.57 -6.99 16.98
N ASP A 75 -19.72 -5.95 17.81
CA ASP A 75 -20.56 -4.81 17.49
C ASP A 75 -20.05 -4.05 16.25
N ARG A 76 -18.72 -3.91 16.12
CA ARG A 76 -18.09 -3.33 14.93
C ARG A 76 -18.34 -4.14 13.67
N ILE A 77 -18.30 -5.47 13.78
CA ILE A 77 -18.63 -6.38 12.67
C ILE A 77 -20.10 -6.25 12.27
N GLN A 78 -21.01 -6.20 13.25
CA GLN A 78 -22.44 -6.01 12.97
C GLN A 78 -22.72 -4.67 12.29
N HIS A 79 -22.01 -3.62 12.66
CA HIS A 79 -22.10 -2.33 11.97
C HIS A 79 -21.76 -2.47 10.48
N HIS A 80 -20.64 -3.09 10.11
CA HIS A 80 -20.31 -3.30 8.70
C HIS A 80 -21.34 -4.14 7.95
N LEU A 81 -21.88 -5.18 8.59
CA LEU A 81 -22.93 -6.01 8.01
C LEU A 81 -24.24 -5.25 7.78
N SER A 82 -24.51 -4.20 8.57
CA SER A 82 -25.66 -3.31 8.37
C SER A 82 -25.43 -2.24 7.30
N GLU A 83 -24.18 -1.92 7.01
CA GLU A 83 -23.80 -0.98 5.96
C GLU A 83 -23.86 -1.60 4.56
N LYS A 84 -23.78 -0.74 3.53
CA LYS A 84 -23.68 -1.18 2.14
C LYS A 84 -22.41 -2.02 1.96
N LYS A 85 -22.55 -3.16 1.26
CA LYS A 85 -21.41 -3.98 0.84
C LYS A 85 -20.33 -3.12 0.18
N GLN A 86 -19.09 -3.33 0.61
CA GLN A 86 -17.90 -2.70 0.03
C GLN A 86 -17.19 -3.65 -0.95
N ASN A 87 -16.41 -3.08 -1.86
CA ASN A 87 -15.56 -3.83 -2.78
C ASN A 87 -14.22 -3.10 -2.98
N PRO A 88 -13.09 -3.64 -2.47
CA PRO A 88 -12.94 -4.91 -1.77
C PRO A 88 -13.75 -5.05 -0.46
N PRO A 89 -13.98 -6.29 0.03
CA PRO A 89 -14.66 -6.52 1.30
C PRO A 89 -13.89 -5.91 2.47
N VAL A 90 -14.62 -5.47 3.49
CA VAL A 90 -14.02 -5.07 4.76
C VAL A 90 -13.36 -6.28 5.41
N GLN A 91 -12.16 -6.10 5.96
CA GLN A 91 -11.41 -7.16 6.64
C GLN A 91 -10.93 -6.66 8.00
N ILE A 92 -10.95 -7.53 9.00
CA ILE A 92 -10.36 -7.28 10.30
C ILE A 92 -9.30 -8.34 10.55
N MET A 93 -8.09 -7.87 10.78
CA MET A 93 -6.92 -8.65 11.13
C MET A 93 -6.57 -8.42 12.60
N SER A 94 -5.82 -9.34 13.18
CA SER A 94 -5.15 -9.11 14.45
C SER A 94 -3.65 -9.30 14.32
N TYR A 95 -2.91 -8.57 15.15
CA TYR A 95 -1.46 -8.58 15.20
C TYR A 95 -0.99 -8.42 16.64
N GLN A 96 0.26 -8.80 16.88
CA GLN A 96 1.05 -8.29 17.99
C GLN A 96 1.78 -7.02 17.54
N TYR A 97 1.63 -5.94 18.31
CA TYR A 97 2.28 -4.65 18.05
C TYR A 97 2.53 -3.94 19.39
N ASN A 98 3.73 -3.39 19.58
CA ASN A 98 4.16 -2.76 20.84
C ASN A 98 3.89 -3.63 22.10
N GLY A 99 4.08 -4.95 21.97
CA GLY A 99 3.89 -5.90 23.07
C GLY A 99 2.43 -6.22 23.41
N GLY A 100 1.47 -5.75 22.62
CA GLY A 100 0.04 -5.98 22.85
C GLY A 100 -0.70 -6.47 21.61
N LEU A 101 -1.85 -7.09 21.87
CA LEU A 101 -2.81 -7.45 20.83
C LEU A 101 -3.50 -6.20 20.30
N VAL A 102 -3.49 -6.05 18.98
CA VAL A 102 -4.20 -4.99 18.25
C VAL A 102 -5.09 -5.59 17.17
N TYR A 103 -6.14 -4.85 16.82
CA TYR A 103 -7.03 -5.18 15.71
C TYR A 103 -6.90 -4.15 14.61
N TYR A 104 -6.69 -4.63 13.39
CA TYR A 104 -6.46 -3.80 12.22
C TYR A 104 -7.61 -3.96 11.24
N GLU A 105 -8.38 -2.90 11.10
CA GLU A 105 -9.55 -2.85 10.23
C GLU A 105 -9.21 -2.21 8.90
N ILE A 106 -9.41 -2.99 7.84
CA ILE A 106 -9.13 -2.65 6.46
C ILE A 106 -10.45 -2.33 5.78
N MET A 107 -10.57 -1.11 5.28
CA MET A 107 -11.75 -0.64 4.55
C MET A 107 -11.68 -1.03 3.07
N GLY A 108 -12.84 -1.05 2.41
CA GLY A 108 -12.98 -1.45 1.02
C GLY A 108 -12.53 -0.43 -0.02
N CYS A 109 -11.87 0.66 0.36
CA CYS A 109 -11.29 1.61 -0.59
C CYS A 109 -10.06 2.28 0.01
N CYS A 110 -9.04 2.53 -0.79
CA CYS A 110 -7.76 3.11 -0.35
C CYS A 110 -7.85 4.61 0.01
N ASP A 111 -8.93 5.30 -0.36
CA ASP A 111 -9.22 6.67 0.06
C ASP A 111 -9.87 6.74 1.46
N GLN A 112 -10.28 5.61 2.01
CA GLN A 112 -10.76 5.48 3.38
C GLN A 112 -9.59 5.08 4.28
N TYR A 113 -9.57 5.63 5.49
CA TYR A 113 -8.59 5.21 6.47
C TYR A 113 -8.84 3.77 6.92
N THR A 114 -7.76 3.01 7.02
CA THR A 114 -7.76 1.83 7.89
C THR A 114 -7.66 2.28 9.33
N THR A 115 -8.12 1.45 10.26
CA THR A 115 -8.13 1.82 11.68
C THR A 115 -7.45 0.75 12.52
N LEU A 116 -6.49 1.17 13.34
CA LEU A 116 -5.83 0.31 14.30
C LEU A 116 -6.46 0.53 15.67
N TYR A 117 -6.93 -0.55 16.29
CA TYR A 117 -7.54 -0.56 17.62
C TYR A 117 -6.65 -1.28 18.62
N SER A 118 -6.65 -0.82 19.87
CA SER A 118 -6.17 -1.61 21.00
C SER A 118 -7.07 -2.84 21.22
N SER A 119 -6.60 -3.79 22.02
CA SER A 119 -7.41 -4.93 22.49
C SER A 119 -8.73 -4.51 23.18
N THR A 120 -8.79 -3.31 23.74
CA THR A 120 -9.97 -2.73 24.40
C THR A 120 -10.89 -1.93 23.47
N GLY A 121 -10.56 -1.81 22.18
CA GLY A 121 -11.37 -1.10 21.19
C GLY A 121 -11.10 0.40 21.09
N LYS A 122 -10.05 0.91 21.75
CA LYS A 122 -9.62 2.30 21.58
C LYS A 122 -8.92 2.45 20.22
N VAL A 123 -9.30 3.45 19.43
CA VAL A 123 -8.55 3.84 18.23
C VAL A 123 -7.16 4.31 18.63
N LEU A 124 -6.14 3.68 18.06
CA LEU A 124 -4.74 4.05 18.23
C LEU A 124 -4.31 5.04 17.14
N CYS A 125 -4.67 4.76 15.88
CA CYS A 125 -4.23 5.52 14.70
C CYS A 125 -4.85 4.96 13.40
N HIS A 126 -4.51 5.62 12.29
CA HIS A 126 -4.78 5.20 10.93
C HIS A 126 -3.47 4.93 10.18
N PRO A 127 -2.99 3.68 10.12
CA PRO A 127 -1.68 3.35 9.54
C PRO A 127 -1.58 3.59 8.02
N ASP A 128 -2.67 3.41 7.28
CA ASP A 128 -2.74 3.65 5.84
C ASP A 128 -4.13 4.14 5.40
N GLY A 129 -4.29 4.30 4.09
CA GLY A 129 -5.51 4.84 3.49
C GLY A 129 -5.57 6.37 3.53
N GLY A 130 -6.78 6.91 3.37
CA GLY A 130 -7.01 8.35 3.20
C GLY A 130 -6.58 8.86 1.81
N LEU A 131 -6.77 10.15 1.54
CA LEU A 131 -6.49 10.75 0.21
C LEU A 131 -5.05 10.51 -0.28
N THR A 132 -4.09 10.38 0.64
CA THR A 132 -2.68 10.17 0.29
C THR A 132 -2.28 8.70 0.30
N GLY A 133 -3.13 7.81 0.81
CA GLY A 133 -2.83 6.41 1.09
C GLY A 133 -1.88 6.18 2.28
N ARG A 134 -1.43 7.23 2.98
CA ARG A 134 -0.41 7.15 4.04
C ARG A 134 -0.96 7.19 5.46
N GLY A 135 -2.28 7.17 5.61
CA GLY A 135 -2.88 7.23 6.93
C GLY A 135 -2.78 8.62 7.58
N ASP A 136 -2.77 8.65 8.91
CA ASP A 136 -2.73 9.87 9.74
C ASP A 136 -1.32 10.25 10.22
N GLY A 137 -0.31 9.43 9.92
CA GLY A 137 1.07 9.63 10.34
C GLY A 137 1.38 9.33 11.80
N GLN A 138 0.45 8.75 12.58
CA GLN A 138 0.68 8.42 13.99
C GLN A 138 1.34 7.04 14.19
N CYS A 139 1.11 6.09 13.28
CA CYS A 139 1.64 4.72 13.36
C CYS A 139 2.49 4.36 12.14
N THR A 140 3.52 5.16 11.86
CA THR A 140 4.35 5.03 10.66
C THR A 140 5.21 3.76 10.62
N ASP A 141 5.41 3.11 11.77
CA ASP A 141 6.18 1.88 11.91
C ASP A 141 5.31 0.61 11.91
N PHE A 142 3.99 0.73 12.02
CA PHE A 142 3.07 -0.40 12.21
C PHE A 142 3.27 -1.50 11.17
N ALA A 143 3.35 -1.13 9.89
CA ALA A 143 3.53 -2.09 8.80
C ALA A 143 4.83 -2.92 8.92
N LYS A 144 5.87 -2.38 9.56
CA LYS A 144 7.17 -3.05 9.75
C LYS A 144 7.27 -3.78 11.08
N ALA A 145 6.62 -3.26 12.13
CA ALA A 145 6.75 -3.74 13.49
C ALA A 145 5.71 -4.80 13.89
N ARG A 146 4.57 -4.86 13.18
CA ARG A 146 3.51 -5.83 13.46
C ARG A 146 3.97 -7.27 13.19
N THR A 147 3.56 -8.19 14.04
CA THR A 147 3.82 -9.62 13.90
C THR A 147 2.55 -10.43 14.17
N GLU A 148 2.63 -11.76 13.99
CA GLU A 148 1.53 -12.69 14.29
C GLU A 148 0.22 -12.32 13.58
N GLU A 149 0.30 -12.09 12.27
CA GLU A 149 -0.87 -11.81 11.45
C GLU A 149 -1.90 -12.94 11.53
N ARG A 150 -3.12 -12.61 11.94
CA ARG A 150 -4.26 -13.54 11.94
C ARG A 150 -5.51 -12.89 11.39
N LEU A 151 -6.27 -13.64 10.61
CA LEU A 151 -7.58 -13.19 10.13
C LEU A 151 -8.62 -13.32 11.25
N VAL A 152 -9.29 -12.23 11.61
CA VAL A 152 -10.35 -12.24 12.63
C VAL A 152 -11.74 -12.32 12.00
N TRP A 153 -11.93 -11.61 10.90
CA TRP A 153 -13.18 -11.56 10.17
C TRP A 153 -12.97 -10.90 8.80
N GLN A 154 -13.78 -11.30 7.82
CA GLN A 154 -13.92 -10.62 6.54
C GLN A 154 -15.41 -10.58 6.20
N ASP A 155 -15.89 -9.48 5.62
CA ASP A 155 -17.27 -9.37 5.15
C ASP A 155 -17.56 -10.49 4.14
N PRO A 156 -18.53 -11.39 4.42
CA PRO A 156 -18.81 -12.52 3.54
C PRO A 156 -19.66 -12.15 2.32
N ARG A 157 -20.16 -10.91 2.24
CA ARG A 157 -21.13 -10.49 1.20
C ARG A 157 -20.49 -10.17 -0.13
#